data_AF-A0A7W0TWG7-F1
#
_entry.id   AF-A0A7W0TWG7-F1
#
_cell.length_a   1.000
_cell.length_b   1.000
_cell.length_c   1.000
_cell.angle_alpha   90.00
_cell.angle_beta   90.00
_cell.angle_gamma   90.00
#
_symmetry.space_group_name_H-M   'P 1'
#
loop_
_entity.id
_entity.type
_entity.pdbx_description
1 polymer ?
#
loop_
_entity_poly.entity_id
_entity_poly.type
_entity_poly.pdbx_seq_one_letter_code
_entity_poly.pdbx_strand_id
1 'polypeptide(L)' 'MSTGDQSSGRETTLVDNEVYNLIAALATKLQGLAAYQKYEQDGQANDPIWEELRRQDEQAVRRLLGQLERFAQEGRLRAG' A
#
# COMPACT_ATOMS: atom_id res chain seq x y z
N MET A 1 35.15 -28.92 3.44
CA MET A 1 34.61 -27.59 3.09
C MET A 1 33.10 -27.68 3.24
N SER A 2 32.55 -27.18 4.35
CA SER A 2 31.11 -27.28 4.64
C SER A 2 30.34 -26.26 3.82
N THR A 3 29.33 -26.76 3.12
CA THR A 3 28.24 -26.01 2.52
C THR A 3 27.51 -25.21 3.60
N GLY A 4 27.54 -23.89 3.48
CA GLY A 4 26.73 -22.98 4.30
C GLY A 4 25.27 -23.12 3.89
N ASP A 5 24.53 -23.83 4.73
CA ASP A 5 23.07 -23.83 4.75
C ASP A 5 22.60 -22.40 5.02
N GLN A 6 22.23 -21.67 3.95
CA GLN A 6 21.52 -20.41 4.09
C GLN A 6 20.10 -20.74 4.52
N SER A 7 19.93 -20.99 5.83
CA SER A 7 18.63 -20.99 6.46
C SER A 7 18.03 -19.60 6.24
N SER A 8 17.23 -19.47 5.17
CA SER A 8 16.34 -18.35 4.95
C SER A 8 15.39 -18.32 6.14
N GLY A 9 15.78 -17.57 7.17
CA GLY A 9 14.99 -17.32 8.36
C GLY A 9 13.74 -16.62 7.89
N ARG A 10 12.69 -17.41 7.66
CA ARG A 10 11.35 -16.91 7.41
C ARG A 10 10.93 -16.23 8.71
N GLU A 11 11.25 -14.95 8.85
CA GLU A 11 10.76 -14.10 9.93
C GLU A 11 9.26 -14.35 10.02
N THR A 12 8.83 -14.86 11.17
CA THR A 12 7.44 -15.20 11.42
C THR A 12 6.73 -13.89 11.75
N THR A 13 6.55 -13.04 10.74
CA THR A 13 5.73 -11.85 10.84
C THR A 13 4.27 -12.27 10.91
N LEU A 14 3.47 -11.56 11.72
CA LEU A 14 2.02 -11.82 11.89
C LEU A 14 1.25 -11.73 10.56
N VAL A 15 1.86 -11.12 9.55
CA VAL A 15 1.32 -10.92 8.22
C VAL A 15 2.48 -11.11 7.24
N ASP A 16 2.24 -11.82 6.13
CA ASP A 16 3.22 -11.99 5.06
C ASP A 16 3.83 -10.63 4.65
N ASN A 17 5.14 -10.56 4.47
CA ASN A 17 5.86 -9.32 4.14
C ASN A 17 5.28 -8.63 2.89
N GLU A 18 4.79 -9.37 1.91
CA GLU A 18 4.14 -8.80 0.73
C GLU A 18 2.80 -8.15 1.07
N VAL A 19 2.03 -8.76 1.98
CA VAL A 19 0.76 -8.21 2.47
C VAL A 19 1.02 -6.97 3.31
N TYR A 20 2.03 -6.98 4.18
CA TYR A 20 2.43 -5.80 4.96
C TYR A 20 2.83 -4.64 4.03
N ASN A 21 3.70 -4.90 3.06
CA ASN A 21 4.15 -3.90 2.09
C ASN A 21 2.97 -3.31 1.30
N LEU A 22 2.01 -4.15 0.93
CA LEU A 22 0.81 -3.71 0.24
C LEU A 22 -0.06 -2.80 1.12
N ILE A 23 -0.28 -3.17 2.38
CA ILE A 23 -1.04 -2.36 3.34
C ILE A 23 -0.33 -1.03 3.60
N ALA A 24 0.98 -1.04 3.76
CA ALA A 24 1.78 0.17 3.94
C ALA A 24 1.66 1.12 2.73
N ALA A 25 1.77 0.58 1.51
CA ALA A 25 1.59 1.36 0.28
C ALA A 25 0.18 1.95 0.17
N LEU A 26 -0.85 1.18 0.55
CA LEU A 26 -2.24 1.63 0.58
C LEU A 26 -2.40 2.81 1.57
N ALA A 27 -1.88 2.67 2.79
CA ALA A 27 -1.98 3.68 3.83
C ALA A 27 -1.35 5.01 3.40
N THR A 28 -0.14 4.96 2.81
CA THR A 28 0.55 6.14 2.28
C THR A 28 -0.27 6.86 1.23
N LYS A 29 -0.91 6.12 0.31
CA LYS A 29 -1.75 6.73 -0.73
C LYS A 29 -3.01 7.38 -0.18
N LEU A 30 -3.67 6.74 0.78
CA LEU A 30 -4.85 7.31 1.44
C LEU A 30 -4.50 8.59 2.20
N GLN A 31 -3.32 8.65 2.83
CA GLN A 31 -2.82 9.89 3.43
C GLN A 31 -2.57 10.99 2.39
N GLY A 32 -2.01 10.64 1.23
CA GLY A 32 -1.84 11.56 0.10
C GLY A 32 -3.17 12.15 -0.39
N LEU A 33 -4.19 11.31 -0.59
CA LEU A 33 -5.53 11.76 -0.99
C LEU A 33 -6.14 12.77 -0.01
N ALA A 34 -6.01 12.52 1.30
CA ALA A 34 -6.48 13.44 2.33
C ALA A 34 -5.74 14.78 2.28
N ALA A 35 -4.43 14.76 2.00
CA ALA A 35 -3.63 15.97 1.84
C ALA A 35 -4.05 16.77 0.61
N TYR A 36 -4.21 16.13 -0.55
CA TYR A 36 -4.63 16.81 -1.79
C TYR A 36 -6.00 17.46 -1.64
N GLN A 37 -6.96 16.76 -1.02
CA GLN A 37 -8.28 17.30 -0.76
C GLN A 37 -8.22 18.56 0.14
N LYS A 38 -7.32 18.56 1.13
CA LYS A 38 -7.09 19.76 1.96
C LYS A 38 -6.48 20.90 1.14
N TYR A 39 -5.52 20.62 0.27
CA TYR A 39 -4.88 21.65 -0.57
C TYR A 39 -5.83 22.25 -1.62
N GLU A 40 -6.73 21.44 -2.18
CA GLU A 40 -7.84 21.90 -3.02
C GLU A 40 -8.77 22.86 -2.25
N GLN A 41 -9.10 22.54 -0.98
CA GLN A 41 -10.01 23.33 -0.15
C GLN A 41 -9.40 24.63 0.39
N ASP A 42 -8.14 24.59 0.81
CA ASP A 42 -7.46 25.73 1.43
C ASP A 42 -7.14 26.85 0.40
N GLY A 43 -7.43 26.63 -0.90
CA GLY A 43 -7.35 27.62 -1.98
C GLY A 43 -5.93 28.14 -2.26
N GLN A 44 -4.92 27.64 -1.54
CA GLN A 44 -3.51 27.99 -1.72
C GLN A 44 -2.94 27.48 -3.04
N ALA A 45 -3.68 26.61 -3.72
CA ALA A 45 -3.31 26.11 -5.02
C ALA A 45 -4.56 25.86 -5.87
N ASN A 46 -4.99 26.90 -6.58
CA ASN A 46 -5.87 26.80 -7.74
C ASN A 46 -5.20 26.07 -8.92
N ASP A 47 -4.25 25.17 -8.63
CA ASP A 47 -3.47 24.45 -9.62
C ASP A 47 -4.15 23.08 -9.86
N PRO A 48 -4.51 22.75 -11.12
CA PRO A 48 -5.09 21.46 -11.47
C PRO A 48 -4.21 20.26 -11.08
N ILE A 49 -2.95 20.49 -10.68
CA ILE A 49 -2.04 19.46 -10.18
C ILE A 49 -2.61 18.62 -9.03
N TRP A 50 -3.32 19.21 -8.06
CA TRP A 50 -3.82 18.43 -6.91
C TRP A 50 -4.94 17.49 -7.32
N GLU A 51 -5.82 17.96 -8.22
CA GLU A 51 -6.88 17.13 -8.76
C GLU A 51 -6.29 15.99 -9.61
N GLU A 52 -5.27 16.27 -10.42
CA GLU A 52 -4.57 15.26 -11.21
C GLU A 52 -3.93 14.19 -10.31
N LEU A 53 -3.13 14.61 -9.32
CA LEU A 53 -2.47 13.70 -8.39
C LEU A 53 -3.48 12.88 -7.59
N ARG A 54 -4.58 13.50 -7.16
CA ARG A 54 -5.69 12.79 -6.49
C ARG A 54 -6.27 11.71 -7.38
N ARG A 55 -6.57 11.99 -8.65
CA ARG A 55 -7.09 10.99 -9.60
C ARG A 55 -6.11 9.84 -9.81
N GLN A 56 -4.81 10.12 -9.89
CA GLN A 56 -3.78 9.09 -10.04
C GLN A 56 -3.71 8.19 -8.79
N ASP A 57 -3.72 8.76 -7.60
CA ASP A 57 -3.69 7.99 -6.36
C ASP A 57 -4.98 7.22 -6.12
N GLU A 58 -6.16 7.74 -6.50
CA GLU A 58 -7.41 6.99 -6.47
C GLU A 58 -7.37 5.75 -7.36
N GLN A 59 -6.83 5.86 -8.57
CA GLN A 59 -6.65 4.71 -9.47
C GLN A 59 -5.69 3.69 -8.85
N ALA A 60 -4.59 4.15 -8.25
CA ALA A 60 -3.64 3.27 -7.60
C ALA A 60 -4.26 2.57 -6.38
N VAL A 61 -4.99 3.28 -5.53
CA VAL A 61 -5.72 2.70 -4.37
C VAL A 61 -6.68 1.60 -4.82
N ARG A 62 -7.48 1.82 -5.87
CA ARG A 62 -8.39 0.78 -6.40
C ARG A 62 -7.65 -0.49 -6.82
N ARG A 63 -6.48 -0.35 -7.47
CA ARG A 63 -5.64 -1.49 -7.86
C ARG A 63 -5.06 -2.22 -6.65
N LEU A 64 -4.56 -1.48 -5.66
CA LEU A 64 -3.99 -2.06 -4.44
C LEU A 64 -5.06 -2.76 -3.60
N LEU A 65 -6.27 -2.22 -3.50
CA LEU A 65 -7.41 -2.88 -2.86
C LEU A 65 -7.75 -4.20 -3.57
N GLY A 66 -7.82 -4.22 -4.89
CA GLY A 66 -8.04 -5.45 -5.65
C GLY A 66 -6.94 -6.50 -5.41
N GLN A 67 -5.69 -6.08 -5.24
CA GLN A 67 -4.60 -6.99 -4.87
C GLN A 67 -4.75 -7.50 -3.43
N LEU A 68 -5.20 -6.64 -2.50
CA LEU A 68 -5.41 -7.01 -1.10
C LEU A 68 -6.56 -8.03 -0.97
N GLU A 69 -7.62 -7.85 -1.75
CA GLU A 69 -8.72 -8.82 -1.86
C GLU A 69 -8.24 -10.18 -2.37
N ARG A 70 -7.33 -10.22 -3.34
CA ARG A 70 -6.71 -11.48 -3.79
C ARG A 70 -5.93 -12.15 -2.67
N PHE A 71 -5.12 -11.40 -1.93
CA PHE A 71 -4.40 -11.94 -0.76
C PHE A 71 -5.37 -12.47 0.31
N ALA A 72 -6.53 -11.83 0.49
CA ALA A 72 -7.59 -12.34 1.37
C ALA A 72 -8.13 -13.69 0.90
N GLN A 73 -8.45 -13.79 -0.39
CA GLN A 73 -8.98 -15.01 -1.02
C GLN A 73 -7.96 -16.16 -0.97
N GLU A 74 -6.67 -15.85 -1.10
CA GLU A 74 -5.55 -16.78 -0.99
C GLU A 74 -5.25 -17.19 0.48
N GLY A 75 -5.97 -16.63 1.46
CA GLY A 75 -5.76 -16.92 2.89
C GLY A 75 -4.50 -16.28 3.48
N ARG A 76 -3.81 -15.41 2.74
CA ARG A 76 -2.54 -14.77 3.13
C ARG A 76 -2.71 -13.68 4.18
N LEU A 77 -3.94 -13.25 4.43
CA LEU A 77 -4.26 -12.29 5.51
C LEU A 77 -4.33 -12.94 6.90
N ARG A 78 -4.29 -14.27 7.00
CA ARG A 78 -4.34 -14.95 8.29
C ARG A 78 -2.94 -14.98 8.89
N ALA A 79 -2.79 -14.35 10.05
CA ALA A 79 -1.71 -14.67 10.97
C ALA A 79 -1.84 -16.16 11.31
N GLY A 80 -0.76 -16.93 11.09
CA GLY A 80 -0.68 -18.32 11.51
C GLY A 80 -0.78 -18.46 13.03
#